data_AF-A0A388Q9U4-F1
#
_entry.id   AF-A0A388Q9U4-F1
#
_cell.length_a   1.000
_cell.length_b   1.000
_cell.length_c   1.000
_cell.angle_alpha   90.00
_cell.angle_beta   90.00
_cell.angle_gamma   90.00
#
_symmetry.space_group_name_H-M   'P 1'
#
loop_
_entity.id
_entity.type
_entity.pdbx_description
1 polymer ?
#
loop_
_entity_poly.entity_id
_entity_poly.type
_entity_poly.pdbx_seq_one_letter_code
_entity_poly.pdbx_strand_id
1 'polypeptide(L)' 'MPMFGAFTAATVRAPMVVSGRAFTLRFGAAPQLVQLALTMTGSSGIVGAELLQWCAVGYAPRRSELVLV' A
#
# COMPACT_ATOMS: atom_id res chain seq x y z
N MET A 1 -0.49 -23.96 3.55
CA MET A 1 -0.71 -22.87 2.58
C MET A 1 0.23 -21.71 2.90
N PRO A 2 0.86 -21.06 1.91
CA PRO A 2 1.91 -20.05 2.11
C PRO A 2 1.40 -18.69 2.65
N MET A 3 0.24 -18.67 3.30
CA MET A 3 -0.39 -17.50 3.93
C MET A 3 -0.33 -17.52 5.47
N PHE A 4 0.26 -18.55 6.07
CA PHE A 4 0.38 -18.66 7.53
C PHE A 4 1.74 -18.15 8.02
N GLY A 5 1.74 -16.91 8.52
CA GLY A 5 2.89 -16.33 9.24
C GLY A 5 2.97 -14.83 9.09
N ALA A 6 3.41 -14.13 10.15
CA ALA A 6 3.80 -12.73 10.03
C ALA A 6 4.95 -12.64 9.03
N PHE A 7 4.73 -11.96 7.91
CA PHE A 7 5.80 -11.71 6.97
C PHE A 7 6.62 -10.51 7.44
N THR A 8 7.93 -10.69 7.52
CA THR A 8 8.90 -9.65 7.82
C THR A 8 9.62 -9.22 6.54
N ALA A 9 9.44 -7.96 6.14
CA ALA A 9 10.27 -7.33 5.12
C ALA A 9 11.22 -6.32 5.75
N ALA A 10 12.39 -6.16 5.14
CA ALA A 10 13.17 -4.95 5.32
C ALA A 10 12.33 -3.76 4.83
N THR A 11 12.14 -2.79 5.72
CA THR A 11 11.40 -1.57 5.40
C THR A 11 12.27 -0.34 5.58
N VAL A 12 12.10 0.63 4.68
CA VAL A 12 12.74 1.94 4.75
C VAL A 12 11.65 2.99 4.92
N ARG A 13 11.93 4.03 5.71
CA ARG A 13 11.06 5.21 5.80
C ARG A 13 11.55 6.26 4.80
N ALA A 14 10.67 6.73 3.94
CA ALA A 14 10.99 7.77 2.97
C ALA A 14 9.95 8.90 3.02
N PRO A 15 10.39 10.17 2.94
CA PRO A 15 9.47 11.29 2.75
C PRO A 15 8.84 11.21 1.36
N MET A 16 7.51 11.34 1.31
CA MET A 16 6.72 11.34 0.08
C MET A 16 5.71 12.48 0.14
N VAL A 17 5.44 13.12 -1.00
CA VAL A 17 4.36 14.10 -1.11
C VAL A 17 3.18 13.45 -1.81
N VAL A 18 2.02 13.45 -1.15
CA VAL A 18 0.74 13.01 -1.74
C VAL A 18 -0.21 14.21 -1.70
N SER A 19 -0.73 14.61 -2.87
CA SER A 19 -1.67 15.74 -2.99
C SER A 19 -1.18 17.04 -2.31
N GLY A 20 0.12 17.32 -2.37
CA GLY A 20 0.74 18.52 -1.78
C GLY A 20 1.01 18.45 -0.27
N ARG A 21 0.68 17.35 0.39
CA ARG A 21 1.02 17.10 1.80
C ARG A 21 2.22 16.16 1.91
N ALA A 22 3.14 16.46 2.82
CA ALA A 22 4.30 15.63 3.08
C ALA A 22 3.96 14.54 4.11
N PHE A 23 4.29 13.30 3.77
CA PHE A 23 4.14 12.11 4.60
C PHE A 23 5.50 11.42 4.74
N THR A 24 5.79 10.83 5.89
CA THR A 24 6.90 9.89 6.02
C THR A 24 6.32 8.49 5.99
N LEU A 25 6.50 7.79 4.87
CA LEU A 25 5.89 6.49 4.65
C LEU A 25 6.92 5.38 4.78
N ARG A 26 6.46 4.25 5.30
CA ARG A 26 7.25 3.03 5.39
C ARG A 26 7.01 2.17 4.15
N PHE A 27 8.07 1.96 3.37
CA PHE A 27 8.05 1.14 2.16
C PHE A 27 8.92 -0.10 2.36
N GLY A 28 8.59 -1.18 1.68
CA GLY A 28 9.37 -2.41 1.67
C GLY A 28 9.00 -3.28 0.49
N ALA A 29 9.84 -4.24 0.16
CA ALA A 29 9.52 -5.24 -0.86
C ALA A 29 8.59 -6.31 -0.26
N ALA A 30 7.45 -6.54 -0.89
CA ALA A 30 6.66 -7.72 -0.60
C ALA A 30 7.45 -8.98 -1.00
N PRO A 31 7.29 -10.10 -0.29
CA PRO A 31 7.99 -11.34 -0.64
C PRO A 31 7.52 -11.82 -2.01
N GLN A 32 8.39 -12.51 -2.73
CA GLN A 32 8.16 -12.91 -4.12
C GLN A 32 6.81 -13.60 -4.34
N LEU A 33 6.38 -14.44 -3.40
CA LEU A 33 5.08 -15.14 -3.51
C LEU A 33 3.89 -14.17 -3.41
N VAL A 34 3.95 -13.18 -2.51
CA VAL A 34 2.92 -12.15 -2.40
C VAL A 34 2.95 -11.22 -3.61
N GLN A 35 4.13 -10.86 -4.12
CA GLN A 35 4.26 -10.11 -5.37
C GLN A 35 3.63 -10.85 -6.56
N LEU A 36 3.87 -12.15 -6.70
CA LEU A 36 3.25 -13.00 -7.71
C LEU A 36 1.73 -13.02 -7.58
N ALA A 37 1.21 -13.20 -6.37
CA ALA A 37 -0.23 -13.19 -6.12
C ALA A 37 -0.85 -11.82 -6.46
N LEU A 38 -0.22 -10.71 -6.07
CA LEU A 38 -0.69 -9.36 -6.37
C LEU A 38 -0.69 -9.08 -7.86
N THR A 39 0.40 -9.38 -8.56
CA THR A 39 0.51 -9.16 -10.00
C THR A 39 -0.51 -9.98 -10.79
N MET A 40 -0.78 -11.22 -10.39
CA MET A 40 -1.87 -12.03 -10.97
C MET A 40 -3.26 -11.41 -10.80
N THR A 41 -3.48 -10.62 -9.75
CA THR A 41 -4.74 -9.88 -9.51
C THR A 41 -4.74 -8.48 -10.14
N GLY A 42 -3.71 -8.13 -10.91
CA GLY A 42 -3.57 -6.80 -11.53
C GLY A 42 -3.07 -5.72 -10.57
N SER A 43 -2.63 -6.08 -9.37
CA SER A 43 -2.09 -5.15 -8.38
C SER A 43 -0.60 -4.93 -8.58
N SER A 44 -0.18 -3.66 -8.59
CA SER A 44 1.24 -3.26 -8.73
C SER A 44 1.99 -3.24 -7.38
N GLY A 45 1.26 -3.14 -6.27
CA GLY A 45 1.85 -3.08 -4.93
C GLY A 45 0.81 -2.99 -3.82
N ILE A 46 1.30 -2.76 -2.59
CA ILE A 46 0.48 -2.62 -1.39
C ILE A 46 0.73 -1.23 -0.79
N VAL A 47 -0.35 -0.55 -0.43
CA VAL A 47 -0.30 0.67 0.38
C VAL A 47 -0.67 0.31 1.81
N GLY A 48 0.19 0.64 2.78
CA GLY A 48 -0.03 0.31 4.18
C GLY A 48 -1.13 1.15 4.83
N ALA A 49 -1.83 0.58 5.81
CA ALA A 49 -2.90 1.24 6.55
C ALA A 49 -2.45 2.45 7.39
N GLU A 50 -1.13 2.64 7.59
CA GLU A 50 -0.56 3.80 8.27
C GLU A 50 -1.00 5.12 7.60
N LEU A 51 -1.16 5.11 6.26
CA LEU A 51 -1.70 6.25 5.51
C LEU A 51 -3.13 6.63 5.89
N LEU A 52 -3.93 5.68 6.36
CA LEU A 52 -5.32 5.90 6.77
C LEU A 52 -5.43 6.68 8.09
N GLN A 53 -4.34 6.78 8.86
CA GLN A 53 -4.31 7.61 10.06
C GLN A 53 -4.24 9.10 9.73
N TRP A 54 -3.79 9.45 8.52
CA TRP A 54 -3.55 10.84 8.11
C TRP A 54 -4.50 11.33 7.01
N CYS A 55 -5.14 10.42 6.29
CA CYS A 55 -6.04 10.74 5.18
C CYS A 55 -7.38 10.03 5.34
N ALA A 56 -8.47 10.73 4.99
CA ALA A 56 -9.77 10.07 4.85
C ALA A 56 -9.80 9.25 3.56
N VAL A 57 -10.53 8.13 3.56
CA VAL A 57 -10.73 7.33 2.34
C VAL A 57 -12.09 7.66 1.74
N GLY A 58 -12.08 8.18 0.52
CA GLY A 58 -13.26 8.29 -0.33
C GLY A 58 -13.34 7.13 -1.32
N TYR A 59 -14.55 6.71 -1.67
CA TYR A 59 -14.78 5.80 -2.79
C TYR A 59 -15.42 6.57 -3.95
N ALA A 60 -14.79 6.50 -5.13
CA ALA A 60 -15.23 7.13 -6.36
C ALA A 60 -15.86 6.06 -7.29
N PRO A 61 -17.16 5.74 -7.15
CA PRO A 61 -17.78 4.59 -7.80
C PRO A 61 -17.75 4.66 -9.33
N ARG A 62 -17.87 5.87 -9.91
CA ARG A 62 -17.82 6.05 -11.38
C ARG A 62 -16.46 5.70 -11.99
N ARG A 63 -15.39 5.73 -11.19
CA ARG A 63 -14.02 5.38 -11.62
C ARG A 63 -13.55 4.05 -11.06
N SER A 64 -14.36 3.42 -10.19
CA SER A 64 -13.94 2.23 -9.42
C SER A 64 -12.63 2.45 -8.64
N GLU A 65 -12.42 3.67 -8.13
CA GLU A 65 -11.20 4.09 -7.45
C GLU A 65 -11.44 4.38 -5.96
N LEU A 66 -10.44 4.10 -5.12
CA LEU A 66 -10.33 4.64 -3.76
C LEU A 66 -9.42 5.86 -3.78
N VAL A 67 -9.83 6.93 -3.12
CA VAL A 67 -9.13 8.21 -3.08
C VAL A 67 -8.75 8.54 -1.65
N LEU A 68 -7.50 8.93 -1.43
CA LEU A 68 -7.04 9.50 -0.16
C LEU A 68 -7.27 11.01 -0.19
N VAL A 69 -8.04 11.52 0.78
CA VAL A 69 -8.46 12.93 0.94
C VAL A 69 -7.77 13.58 2.14
#